data_AF-A0A1E7ESR5-F1
#
_entry.id   AF-A0A1E7ESR5-F1
#
_cell.length_a   1.000
_cell.length_b   1.000
_cell.length_c   1.000
_cell.angle_alpha   90.00
_cell.angle_beta   90.00
_cell.angle_gamma   90.00
#
_symmetry.space_group_name_H-M   'P 1'
#
loop_
_entity.id
_entity.type
_entity.pdbx_description
1 polymer ?
#
loop_
_entity_poly.entity_id
_entity_poly.type
_entity_poly.pdbx_seq_one_letter_code
_entity_poly.pdbx_strand_id
1 'polypeptide(L)' 'KINTLIDLDAEKVVNMEKLDAGKKAVYCRCWKSGTFPLCDGNHVAHNKATGDNVGPLIVTA' A
#
# COMPACT_ATOMS: atom_id res chain seq x y z
N LYS A 1 -3.88 -10.56 11.79
CA LYS A 1 -3.63 -9.09 11.74
C LYS A 1 -3.11 -8.76 10.34
N ILE A 2 -3.63 -7.74 9.65
CA ILE A 2 -3.21 -7.40 8.27
C ILE A 2 -1.89 -6.62 8.30
N ASN A 3 -1.88 -5.49 9.01
CA ASN A 3 -0.70 -4.66 9.24
C ASN A 3 0.15 -5.19 10.39
N THR A 4 1.43 -5.46 10.11
CA THR A 4 2.43 -5.94 11.08
C THR A 4 3.72 -5.12 11.03
N LEU A 5 3.76 -4.04 10.25
CA LEU A 5 5.00 -3.32 9.93
C LEU A 5 4.87 -1.80 10.03
N ILE A 6 3.72 -1.24 9.67
CA ILE A 6 3.55 0.21 9.47
C ILE A 6 2.92 0.83 10.71
N ASP A 7 3.57 1.84 11.30
CA ASP A 7 3.04 2.72 12.35
C ASP A 7 2.20 1.99 13.42
N LEU A 8 2.79 0.97 14.04
CA LEU A 8 2.06 0.03 14.91
C LEU A 8 1.53 0.67 16.21
N ASP A 9 2.08 1.82 16.59
CA ASP A 9 1.64 2.60 17.77
C ASP A 9 0.43 3.50 17.46
N ALA A 10 0.09 3.68 16.18
CA ALA A 10 -1.08 4.46 15.79
C ALA A 10 -2.36 3.62 15.95
N GLU A 11 -3.37 4.17 16.63
CA GLU A 11 -4.70 3.55 16.73
C GLU A 11 -5.32 3.33 15.34
N LYS A 12 -5.05 4.25 14.41
CA LYS A 12 -5.50 4.18 13.02
C LYS A 12 -4.48 4.83 12.09
N VAL A 13 -3.90 4.04 11.19
CA VAL A 13 -2.99 4.54 10.15
C VAL A 13 -3.80 5.15 9.00
N VAL A 14 -3.55 6.42 8.68
CA VAL A 14 -4.22 7.18 7.62
C VAL A 14 -3.17 8.00 6.86
N ASN A 15 -3.24 8.00 5.53
CA ASN A 15 -2.42 8.84 4.67
C ASN A 15 -3.31 9.75 3.82
N MET A 16 -2.94 11.02 3.72
CA MET A 16 -3.61 12.03 2.89
C MET A 16 -2.64 12.48 1.80
N GLU A 17 -2.99 12.22 0.55
CA GLU A 17 -2.15 12.51 -0.60
C GLU A 17 -2.86 13.49 -1.52
N LYS A 18 -2.16 14.56 -1.92
CA LYS A 18 -2.63 15.47 -2.96
C LYS A 18 -1.98 15.05 -4.27
N LEU A 19 -2.80 14.77 -5.28
CA LEU A 19 -2.31 14.42 -6.61
C LEU A 19 -2.59 15.59 -7.57
N ASP A 20 -1.53 16.08 -8.21
CA ASP A 20 -1.67 17.13 -9.23
C ASP A 20 -2.26 16.56 -10.52
N ALA A 21 -3.00 17.38 -11.27
CA ALA A 21 -3.62 16.99 -12.53
C ALA A 21 -2.60 16.38 -13.52
N GLY A 22 -2.99 15.28 -14.16
CA GLY A 22 -2.14 14.53 -15.09
C GLY A 22 -1.11 13.63 -14.41
N LYS A 23 -1.05 13.57 -13.07
CA LYS A 23 -0.17 12.64 -12.35
C LYS A 23 -0.88 11.32 -12.08
N LYS A 24 -0.06 10.28 -11.96
CA LYS A 24 -0.47 8.93 -11.58
C LYS A 24 0.27 8.53 -10.31
N ALA A 25 -0.46 7.95 -9.36
CA ALA A 25 0.09 7.37 -8.15
C ALA A 25 -0.40 5.92 -7.99
N VAL A 26 0.41 5.10 -7.34
CA VAL A 26 0.10 3.69 -7.08
C VAL A 26 0.28 3.45 -5.59
N TYR A 27 -0.81 3.17 -4.88
CA TYR A 27 -0.86 3.07 -3.43
C TYR A 27 -0.94 1.61 -2.97
N CYS A 28 -0.24 1.32 -1.87
CA CYS A 28 -0.24 0.02 -1.23
C CYS A 28 -1.61 -0.27 -0.58
N ARG A 29 -2.08 -1.51 -0.72
CA ARG A 29 -3.21 -2.04 0.05
C ARG A 29 -2.87 -3.33 0.82
N CYS A 30 -1.65 -3.84 0.67
CA CYS A 30 -1.21 -5.09 1.31
C CYS A 30 -0.50 -4.89 2.66
N TRP A 31 -0.15 -3.66 3.02
CA TRP A 31 0.60 -3.33 4.25
C TRP A 31 2.00 -3.94 4.34
N LYS A 32 2.58 -4.38 3.21
CA LYS A 32 3.92 -4.98 3.12
C LYS A 32 4.95 -4.11 2.39
N SER A 33 4.54 -2.92 1.93
CA SER A 33 5.45 -2.03 1.22
C SER A 33 6.44 -1.36 2.17
N GLY A 34 7.71 -1.30 1.78
CA GLY A 34 8.75 -0.50 2.42
C GLY A 34 8.71 0.99 2.04
N THR A 35 7.91 1.38 1.06
CA THR A 35 7.66 2.78 0.67
C THR A 35 6.23 3.23 0.94
N PHE A 36 5.56 2.59 1.90
CA PHE A 36 4.19 2.92 2.30
C PHE A 36 4.04 4.44 2.54
N PRO A 37 3.02 5.11 1.98
CA PRO A 37 1.77 4.56 1.42
C PRO A 37 1.83 4.11 -0.05
N LEU A 38 2.95 4.29 -0.73
CA LEU A 38 3.10 3.88 -2.13
C LEU A 38 3.26 2.36 -2.25
N CYS A 39 2.98 1.82 -3.44
CA CYS A 39 3.24 0.42 -3.76
C CYS A 39 4.62 0.26 -4.38
N ASP A 40 5.44 -0.62 -3.80
CA ASP A 40 6.75 -1.06 -4.32
C ASP A 40 6.74 -2.46 -4.95
N GLY A 41 5.58 -3.14 -4.97
CA GLY A 41 5.44 -4.48 -5.52
C GLY A 41 5.55 -5.62 -4.51
N ASN A 42 5.79 -5.35 -3.22
CA ASN A 42 5.89 -6.40 -2.19
C ASN A 42 4.62 -7.26 -2.04
N HIS A 43 3.47 -6.78 -2.53
CA HIS A 43 2.24 -7.58 -2.60
C HIS A 43 2.41 -8.86 -3.42
N VAL A 44 3.30 -8.89 -4.42
CA VAL A 44 3.56 -10.09 -5.23
C VAL A 44 4.19 -11.20 -4.38
N ALA A 45 5.20 -10.87 -3.58
CA ALA A 45 5.84 -11.82 -2.68
C ALA A 45 4.87 -12.31 -1.59
N HIS A 46 4.07 -11.39 -1.02
CA HIS A 46 3.00 -11.71 -0.07
C HIS A 46 1.99 -12.69 -0.66
N ASN A 47 1.45 -12.40 -1.85
CA ASN A 47 0.50 -13.28 -2.54
C ASN A 47 1.09 -14.66 -2.80
N LYS A 48 2.33 -14.73 -3.33
CA LYS A 48 3.00 -16.01 -3.60
C LYS A 48 3.21 -16.84 -2.32
N ALA A 49 3.57 -16.22 -1.21
CA ALA A 49 3.84 -16.91 0.04
C ALA A 49 2.57 -17.37 0.77
N THR A 50 1.44 -16.69 0.57
CA THR A 50 0.22 -16.91 1.37
C THR A 50 -0.95 -17.48 0.57
N GLY A 51 -0.88 -17.49 -0.76
CA GLY A 51 -2.01 -17.81 -1.64
C GLY A 51 -3.04 -16.68 -1.76
N ASP A 52 -2.72 -15.48 -1.28
CA ASP A 52 -3.57 -14.28 -1.35
C ASP A 52 -3.55 -13.66 -2.75
N ASN A 53 -4.44 -12.70 -3.00
CA ASN A 53 -4.63 -12.05 -4.31
C ASN A 53 -4.75 -10.51 -4.22
N VAL A 54 -4.20 -9.89 -3.18
CA VAL A 54 -4.24 -8.43 -3.01
C VAL A 54 -3.38 -7.70 -4.04
N GLY A 55 -3.73 -6.45 -4.32
CA GLY A 55 -3.00 -5.60 -5.25
C GLY A 55 -3.13 -4.12 -4.90
N PRO A 56 -2.35 -3.24 -5.56
CA PRO A 56 -2.37 -1.82 -5.27
C PRO A 56 -3.68 -1.15 -5.71
N LEU A 57 -3.85 0.11 -5.31
CA LEU A 57 -4.78 1.05 -5.90
C LEU A 57 -4.01 1.97 -6.85
N ILE A 58 -4.47 2.09 -8.10
CA ILE A 58 -3.91 3.04 -9.07
C ILE A 58 -4.86 4.25 -9.16
N VAL A 59 -4.32 5.45 -8.96
CA VAL A 59 -5.08 6.72 -9.05
C VAL A 59 -4.42 7.60 -10.11
N THR A 60 -5.22 8.20 -10.97
CA THR A 60 -4.81 9.21 -11.95
C THR A 60 -5.66 10.46 -11.74
N ALA A 61 -5.03 11.63 -11.64
CA ALA A 61 -5.69 12.93 -11.52
C ALA A 61 -5.73 13.67 -12.85
#